data_AF-A0A0J7KZJ2-F1
#
_entry.id   AF-A0A0J7KZJ2-F1
#
_cell.length_a   1.000
_cell.length_b   1.000
_cell.length_c   1.000
_cell.angle_alpha   90.00
_cell.angle_beta   90.00
_cell.angle_gamma   90.00
#
_symmetry.space_group_name_H-M   'P 1'
#
loop_
_entity.id
_entity.type
_entity.pdbx_description
1 polymer ?
#
loop_
_entity_poly.entity_id
_entity_poly.type
_entity_poly.pdbx_seq_one_letter_code
_entity_poly.pdbx_strand_id
1 'polypeptide(L)'
;MKSSGGHTQSRGITDSVITLWTLGMVYLHNMCDEMEKFCGISLETIEQHVDMRTSRVSRDNADLEKLVNWVSQHPPFPKIDELMSISTGVVRDEKINCHLSEEIGAVGITRIIGEDFDSVKFKRKDKKCFHLQ
;
A
#
# COMPACT_ATOMS: atom_id res chain seq x y z
N MET A 1 -0.49 -6.89 -5.64
CA MET A 1 0.14 -6.62 -6.95
C MET A 1 1.66 -6.64 -6.76
N LYS A 2 2.35 -7.70 -7.16
CA LYS A 2 3.82 -7.77 -7.12
C LYS A 2 4.34 -7.49 -8.52
N SER A 3 4.88 -6.31 -8.76
CA SER A 3 5.64 -6.00 -9.97
C SER A 3 7.13 -6.23 -9.67
N SER A 4 7.62 -7.44 -9.89
CA SER A 4 9.07 -7.68 -9.86
C SER A 4 9.72 -6.94 -11.03
N GLY A 5 10.63 -6.00 -10.72
CA GLY A 5 11.41 -5.23 -11.72
C GLY A 5 11.15 -3.71 -11.75
N GLY A 6 10.27 -3.18 -10.89
CA GLY A 6 9.99 -1.74 -10.83
C GLY A 6 11.04 -0.94 -10.06
N HIS A 7 11.18 0.34 -10.45
CA HIS A 7 12.06 1.35 -9.84
C HIS A 7 11.84 1.55 -8.33
N THR A 8 10.83 0.92 -7.73
CA THR A 8 10.45 1.00 -6.32
C THR A 8 11.05 -0.10 -5.44
N GLN A 9 11.81 -1.04 -6.01
CA GLN A 9 12.36 -2.20 -5.27
C GLN A 9 13.89 -2.17 -5.10
N SER A 10 14.56 -1.07 -5.49
CA SER A 10 16.01 -0.95 -5.30
C SER A 10 16.36 -0.72 -3.82
N ARG A 11 17.50 -1.28 -3.38
CA ARG A 11 18.02 -1.07 -2.02
C ARG A 11 18.23 0.43 -1.79
N GLY A 12 17.54 1.01 -0.81
CA GLY A 12 17.69 2.42 -0.42
C GLY A 12 16.49 3.32 -0.74
N ILE A 13 15.45 2.80 -1.40
CA ILE A 13 14.20 3.55 -1.59
C ILE A 13 13.31 3.34 -0.37
N THR A 14 13.15 4.40 0.41
CA THR A 14 12.24 4.45 1.55
C THR A 14 10.82 4.77 1.08
N ASP A 15 9.81 4.39 1.88
CA ASP A 15 8.41 4.72 1.60
C ASP A 15 8.19 6.24 1.44
N SER A 16 8.96 7.06 2.16
CA SER A 16 8.95 8.51 2.02
C SER A 16 9.39 8.97 0.63
N VAL A 17 10.40 8.33 0.03
CA VAL A 17 10.86 8.62 -1.33
C VAL A 17 9.79 8.20 -2.33
N ILE A 18 9.21 7.00 -2.19
CA ILE A 18 8.11 6.54 -3.07
C ILE A 18 6.93 7.51 -3.01
N THR A 19 6.56 7.94 -1.81
CA THR A 19 5.46 8.89 -1.59
C THR A 19 5.77 10.23 -2.24
N LEU A 20 7.00 10.73 -2.09
CA LEU A 20 7.46 11.96 -2.72
C LEU A 20 7.38 11.87 -4.24
N TRP A 21 7.81 10.76 -4.85
CA TRP A 21 7.68 10.56 -6.30
C TRP A 21 6.22 10.48 -6.72
N THR A 22 5.40 9.68 -6.03
CA THR A 22 4.01 9.45 -6.41
C THR A 22 3.18 10.73 -6.33
N LEU A 23 3.33 11.51 -5.25
CA LEU A 23 2.62 12.78 -5.07
C LEU A 23 3.28 13.89 -5.89
N GLY A 24 4.60 13.96 -5.89
CA GLY A 24 5.39 15.00 -6.54
C GLY A 24 5.23 15.01 -8.06
N MET A 25 5.09 13.84 -8.70
CA MET A 25 4.86 13.75 -10.14
C MET A 25 3.55 14.44 -10.57
N VAL A 26 2.49 14.39 -9.75
CA VAL A 26 1.23 15.07 -10.04
C VAL A 26 1.41 16.60 -9.99
N TYR A 27 2.12 17.10 -8.97
CA TYR A 27 2.40 18.53 -8.86
C TYR A 27 3.30 19.02 -9.99
N LEU A 28 4.35 18.27 -10.31
CA LEU A 28 5.27 18.60 -11.38
C LEU A 28 4.55 18.62 -12.74
N HIS A 29 3.64 17.68 -12.98
CA HIS A 29 2.80 17.67 -14.18
C HIS A 29 2.00 18.97 -14.31
N ASN A 30 1.27 19.39 -13.28
CA ASN A 30 0.49 20.62 -13.32
C ASN A 30 1.37 21.85 -13.59
N MET A 31 2.57 21.90 -12.99
CA MET A 31 3.52 22.98 -13.25
C MET A 31 4.01 22.99 -14.71
N CYS A 32 4.32 21.82 -15.28
CA CYS A 32 4.71 21.71 -16.68
C CYS A 32 3.58 22.15 -17.62
N ASP A 33 2.34 21.72 -17.37
CA ASP A 33 1.17 22.11 -18.17
C ASP A 33 0.93 23.64 -18.14
N GLU A 34 1.03 24.26 -16.96
CA GLU A 34 0.92 25.72 -16.84
C GLU A 34 2.09 26.46 -17.51
N MET A 35 3.31 25.91 -17.45
CA MET A 35 4.46 26.47 -18.18
C MET A 35 4.30 26.36 -19.70
N GLU A 36 3.76 25.25 -20.20
CA GLU A 36 3.45 25.06 -21.62
C GLU A 36 2.44 26.10 -22.09
N LYS A 37 1.34 26.28 -21.34
CA LYS A 37 0.33 27.31 -21.59
C LYS A 37 0.92 28.72 -21.57
N PHE A 38 1.76 29.03 -20.58
CA PHE A 38 2.40 30.35 -20.45
C PHE A 38 3.32 30.66 -21.63
N CYS A 39 4.11 29.68 -22.06
CA CYS A 39 5.04 29.83 -23.18
C CYS A 39 4.37 29.70 -24.55
N GLY A 40 3.10 29.27 -24.62
CA GLY A 40 2.39 29.00 -25.87
C GLY A 40 2.98 27.83 -26.66
N ILE A 41 3.63 26.89 -25.97
CA ILE A 41 4.25 25.70 -26.57
C ILE A 41 3.45 24.46 -26.18
N SER A 42 3.47 23.43 -27.02
CA SER A 42 2.88 22.12 -26.72
C SER A 42 3.95 21.06 -26.86
N LEU A 43 4.21 20.32 -25.78
CA LEU A 43 5.19 19.24 -25.75
C LEU A 43 4.55 17.86 -25.97
N GLU A 44 3.26 17.79 -26.32
CA GLU A 44 2.49 16.55 -26.50
C GLU A 44 3.11 15.56 -27.50
N THR A 45 3.84 16.08 -28.49
CA THR A 45 4.48 15.28 -29.54
C THR A 45 5.87 14.79 -29.17
N ILE A 46 6.46 15.31 -28.08
CA ILE A 46 7.80 14.91 -27.64
C ILE A 46 7.76 13.52 -27.01
N GLU A 47 8.75 12.70 -27.34
CA GLU A 47 8.88 11.33 -26.82
C GLU A 47 8.86 11.25 -25.28
N GLN A 48 9.38 12.27 -24.62
CA GLN A 48 9.40 12.39 -23.16
C GLN A 48 8.01 12.59 -22.53
N HIS A 49 7.00 12.99 -23.32
CA HIS A 49 5.65 13.31 -22.85
C HIS A 49 4.58 12.40 -23.48
N VAL A 50 4.98 11.25 -24.03
CA VAL A 50 4.07 10.33 -24.72
C VAL A 50 2.91 9.88 -23.82
N ASP A 51 3.17 9.66 -22.53
CA ASP A 51 2.14 9.27 -21.54
C ASP A 51 1.12 10.37 -21.25
N MET A 52 1.47 11.62 -21.51
CA MET A 52 0.59 12.79 -21.31
C MET A 52 -0.36 13.02 -22.48
N ARG A 53 -0.21 12.26 -23.58
CA ARG A 53 -1.08 12.39 -24.76
C ARG A 53 -2.53 12.11 -24.37
N THR A 54 -3.43 12.93 -24.88
CA THR A 54 -4.89 12.83 -24.66
C THR A 54 -5.43 11.42 -24.90
N SER A 55 -4.90 10.69 -25.88
CA SER A 55 -5.28 9.29 -26.15
C SER A 55 -4.93 8.32 -25.03
N ARG A 56 -3.78 8.48 -24.37
CA ARG A 56 -3.37 7.64 -23.24
C ARG A 56 -4.12 8.02 -21.98
N VAL A 57 -4.24 9.31 -21.69
CA VAL A 57 -5.05 9.82 -20.58
C VAL A 57 -6.50 9.34 -20.69
N SER A 58 -7.11 9.43 -21.88
CA SER A 58 -8.48 8.95 -22.11
C SER A 58 -8.61 7.44 -21.90
N ARG A 59 -7.61 6.66 -22.28
CA ARG A 59 -7.62 5.20 -22.08
C ARG A 59 -7.47 4.86 -20.60
N ASP A 60 -6.55 5.52 -19.91
CA ASP A 60 -6.31 5.29 -18.48
C ASP A 60 -7.54 5.66 -17.66
N ASN A 61 -8.24 6.75 -17.99
CA ASN A 61 -9.52 7.11 -17.39
C ASN A 61 -10.60 6.05 -17.67
N ALA A 62 -10.69 5.54 -18.90
CA ALA A 62 -11.65 4.49 -19.24
C ALA A 62 -11.36 3.17 -18.51
N ASP A 63 -10.09 2.83 -18.30
CA ASP A 63 -9.69 1.64 -17.54
C ASP A 63 -9.88 1.82 -16.03
N LEU A 64 -9.67 3.04 -15.51
CA LEU A 64 -10.02 3.39 -14.13
C LEU A 64 -11.52 3.21 -13.87
N GLU A 65 -12.38 3.69 -14.78
CA GLU A 65 -13.82 3.49 -14.70
C GLU A 65 -14.20 2.00 -14.65
N LYS A 66 -13.55 1.15 -15.46
CA LYS A 66 -13.78 -0.31 -15.40
C LYS A 66 -13.38 -0.87 -14.04
N LEU A 67 -12.25 -0.45 -13.50
CA LEU A 67 -11.77 -0.90 -12.20
C LEU A 67 -12.72 -0.47 -11.07
N VAL A 68 -13.14 0.79 -11.06
CA VAL A 68 -14.08 1.35 -10.08
C VAL A 68 -15.41 0.60 -10.13
N ASN A 69 -15.94 0.37 -11.33
CA ASN A 69 -17.17 -0.40 -11.52
C ASN A 69 -17.02 -1.84 -11.01
N TRP A 70 -15.89 -2.50 -11.31
CA TRP A 70 -15.63 -3.85 -10.84
C TRP A 70 -15.56 -3.92 -9.31
N VAL A 71 -14.79 -3.03 -8.66
CA VAL A 71 -14.66 -2.95 -7.19
C VAL A 71 -15.99 -2.60 -6.52
N SER A 72 -16.80 -1.75 -7.15
CA SER A 72 -18.13 -1.37 -6.62
C SER A 72 -19.10 -2.55 -6.63
N GLN A 73 -19.03 -3.41 -7.66
CA GLN A 73 -19.81 -4.65 -7.73
C GLN A 73 -19.24 -5.76 -6.83
N HIS A 74 -17.95 -5.71 -6.52
CA HIS A 74 -17.21 -6.73 -5.77
C HIS A 74 -16.52 -6.08 -4.57
N PRO A 75 -17.28 -5.60 -3.56
CA PRO A 75 -16.71 -4.88 -2.44
C PRO A 75 -15.68 -5.76 -1.72
N PRO A 76 -14.40 -5.35 -1.65
CA PRO A 76 -13.32 -6.19 -1.12
C PRO A 76 -13.41 -6.38 0.40
N PHE A 77 -14.17 -5.51 1.08
CA PHE A 77 -14.39 -5.55 2.52
C PHE A 77 -15.89 -5.68 2.79
N PRO A 78 -16.42 -6.90 2.88
CA PRO A 78 -17.80 -7.08 3.31
C PRO A 78 -17.97 -6.55 4.74
N LYS A 79 -19.11 -5.93 5.05
CA LYS A 79 -19.45 -5.55 6.42
C LYS A 79 -19.84 -6.82 7.19
N ILE A 80 -18.86 -7.39 7.87
CA ILE A 80 -19.01 -8.57 8.72
C ILE A 80 -18.59 -8.21 10.14
N ASP A 81 -19.33 -8.69 11.13
CA ASP A 81 -19.00 -8.49 12.56
C ASP A 81 -17.83 -9.39 13.01
N GLU A 82 -17.45 -10.33 12.15
CA GLU A 82 -16.38 -11.29 12.38
C GLU A 82 -15.08 -10.83 11.73
N LEU A 83 -13.96 -11.04 12.43
CA LEU A 83 -12.64 -10.75 11.90
C LEU A 83 -12.30 -11.79 10.81
N MET A 84 -12.11 -11.36 9.57
CA MET A 84 -11.75 -12.23 8.44
C MET A 84 -10.41 -11.84 7.81
N SER A 85 -9.63 -12.84 7.43
CA SER A 85 -8.45 -12.66 6.59
C SER A 85 -8.84 -12.33 5.16
N ILE A 86 -8.42 -11.17 4.66
CA ILE A 86 -8.70 -10.75 3.28
C ILE A 86 -7.95 -11.61 2.25
N SER A 87 -6.80 -12.17 2.61
CA SER A 87 -5.99 -12.99 1.70
C SER A 87 -6.50 -14.41 1.54
N THR A 88 -7.09 -14.99 2.60
CA THR A 88 -7.50 -16.40 2.65
C THR A 88 -9.00 -16.59 2.81
N GLY A 89 -9.76 -15.54 3.12
CA GLY A 89 -11.20 -15.62 3.44
C GLY A 89 -11.49 -16.31 4.78
N VAL A 90 -10.46 -16.67 5.54
CA VAL A 90 -10.62 -17.40 6.81
C VAL A 90 -11.16 -16.47 7.87
N VAL A 91 -12.31 -16.83 8.43
CA VAL A 91 -12.95 -16.17 9.56
C VAL A 91 -12.24 -16.57 10.86
N ARG A 92 -12.17 -15.63 11.80
CA ARG A 92 -11.61 -15.79 13.15
C ARG A 92 -12.21 -17.00 13.87
N ASP A 93 -11.33 -17.93 14.24
CA ASP A 93 -11.59 -18.92 15.29
C ASP A 93 -11.41 -18.26 16.68
N GLU A 94 -11.99 -18.85 17.74
CA GLU A 94 -11.88 -18.34 19.13
C GLU A 94 -10.42 -18.13 19.58
N LYS A 95 -9.49 -18.88 18.96
CA LYS A 95 -8.05 -18.83 19.21
C LYS A 95 -7.34 -17.63 18.59
N ILE A 96 -7.91 -17.01 17.56
CA ILE A 96 -7.29 -15.89 16.84
C ILE A 96 -7.64 -14.59 17.58
N ASN A 97 -6.62 -13.86 18.03
CA ASN A 97 -6.77 -12.68 18.88
C ASN A 97 -6.02 -11.44 18.36
N CYS A 98 -5.89 -11.28 17.04
CA CYS A 98 -5.08 -10.19 16.47
C CYS A 98 -5.56 -8.78 16.85
N HIS A 99 -6.85 -8.61 17.16
CA HIS A 99 -7.42 -7.36 17.70
C HIS A 99 -6.83 -6.96 19.06
N LEU A 100 -6.29 -7.91 19.83
CA LEU A 100 -5.58 -7.68 21.11
C LEU A 100 -4.06 -7.63 20.93
N SER A 101 -3.56 -7.47 19.69
CA SER A 101 -2.13 -7.53 19.41
C SER A 101 -1.34 -6.47 20.16
N GLU A 102 -1.89 -5.27 20.31
CA GLU A 102 -1.30 -4.18 21.08
C GLU A 102 -1.19 -4.52 22.57
N GLU A 103 -2.29 -4.96 23.19
CA GLU A 103 -2.31 -5.34 24.62
C GLU A 103 -1.34 -6.50 24.91
N ILE A 104 -1.33 -7.52 24.06
CA ILE A 104 -0.42 -8.66 24.18
C ILE A 104 1.03 -8.22 23.98
N GLY A 105 1.27 -7.30 23.04
CA GLY A 105 2.57 -6.69 22.81
C GLY A 105 3.05 -5.92 24.04
N ALA A 106 2.18 -5.12 24.65
CA ALA A 106 2.48 -4.35 25.86
C ALA A 106 2.83 -5.28 27.04
N VAL A 107 2.05 -6.33 27.27
CA VAL A 107 2.36 -7.36 28.29
C VAL A 107 3.68 -8.09 27.97
N GLY A 108 3.98 -8.30 26.68
CA GLY A 108 5.24 -8.87 26.25
C GLY A 108 6.42 -7.96 26.58
N ILE A 109 6.27 -6.65 26.38
CA ILE A 109 7.31 -5.64 26.66
C ILE A 109 7.54 -5.51 28.16
N THR A 110 6.49 -5.48 28.99
CA THR A 110 6.66 -5.38 30.46
C THR A 110 7.44 -6.56 31.04
N ARG A 111 7.34 -7.75 30.43
CA ARG A 111 8.14 -8.94 30.80
C ARG A 111 9.62 -8.83 30.42
N ILE A 112 9.95 -8.02 29.42
CA ILE A 112 11.32 -7.82 28.96
C ILE A 112 12.02 -6.72 29.79
N ILE A 113 11.26 -5.75 30.28
CA ILE A 113 11.80 -4.65 31.08
C ILE A 113 12.41 -5.21 32.37
N GLY A 114 13.73 -5.06 32.50
CA GLY A 114 14.50 -5.50 33.67
C GLY A 114 15.15 -6.88 33.55
N GLU A 115 14.94 -7.60 32.44
CA GLU A 115 15.66 -8.83 32.15
C GLU A 115 16.90 -8.59 31.27
N ASP A 116 17.94 -9.41 31.46
CA ASP A 116 19.13 -9.40 30.62
C ASP A 116 18.82 -9.97 29.23
N PHE A 117 19.49 -9.45 28.19
CA PHE A 117 19.22 -9.85 26.81
C PHE A 117 19.38 -11.37 26.55
N ASP A 118 20.25 -12.05 27.31
CA ASP A 118 20.51 -13.48 27.18
C ASP A 118 19.43 -14.36 27.87
N SER A 119 18.67 -13.83 28.84
CA SER A 119 17.60 -14.56 29.53
C SER A 119 16.28 -14.54 28.75
N VAL A 120 16.07 -13.52 27.92
CA VAL A 120 14.82 -13.32 27.16
C VAL A 120 14.71 -14.35 26.03
N LYS A 121 13.91 -15.40 26.27
CA LYS A 121 13.61 -16.45 25.27
C LYS A 121 12.18 -16.35 24.75
N PHE A 122 12.04 -15.99 23.47
CA PHE A 122 10.73 -15.97 22.80
C PHE A 122 10.32 -17.38 22.36
N LYS A 123 9.25 -17.91 22.95
CA LYS A 123 8.68 -19.18 22.48
C LYS A 123 7.70 -18.92 21.33
N ARG A 124 7.66 -19.81 20.33
CA ARG A 124 6.73 -19.70 19.19
C ARG A 124 5.26 -19.61 19.63
N LYS A 125 4.88 -20.28 20.72
CA LYS A 125 3.54 -20.21 21.31
C LYS A 125 3.13 -18.83 21.85
N ASP A 126 4.12 -17.97 22.14
CA ASP A 126 3.89 -16.61 22.65
C ASP A 126 3.67 -15.61 21.50
N LYS A 127 3.96 -16.01 20.24
CA LYS A 127 3.64 -15.25 19.03
C LYS A 127 2.17 -15.49 18.61
N LYS A 128 1.23 -15.07 19.44
CA LYS A 128 -0.21 -15.36 19.22
C LYS A 128 -0.86 -14.56 18.08
N CYS A 129 -0.26 -13.46 17.64
CA CYS A 129 -0.95 -12.53 16.76
C CYS A 129 -1.19 -13.01 15.32
N PHE A 130 -0.54 -14.07 14.84
CA PHE A 130 -0.65 -14.47 13.44
C PHE A 130 -0.61 -16.00 13.28
N HIS A 131 -1.73 -16.66 13.55
CA HIS A 131 -2.06 -17.94 12.93
C HIS A 131 -3.03 -17.66 11.77
N LEU A 132 -2.48 -17.14 10.69
CA LEU A 132 -3.08 -17.30 9.37
C LEU A 132 -2.21 -18.35 8.68
N GLN A 133 -2.79 -19.52 8.48
CA GLN A 133 -2.18 -20.69 7.86
C GLN A 133 -1.74 -20.37 6.42
#